data_AF-A0A2E6PVP5-F1
#
_entry.id   AF-A0A2E6PVP5-F1
#
_cell.length_a   1.000
_cell.length_b   1.000
_cell.length_c   1.000
_cell.angle_alpha   90.00
_cell.angle_beta   90.00
_cell.angle_gamma   90.00
#
_symmetry.space_group_name_H-M   'P 1'
#
loop_
_entity.id
_entity.type
_entity.pdbx_description
1 polymer ?
#
loop_
_entity_poly.entity_id
_entity_poly.type
_entity_poly.pdbx_seq_one_letter_code
_entity_poly.pdbx_strand_id
1 'polypeptide(L)'
;MELIKTDFFVDAKYNPLHQDFVTSKTKLAAGISMATFLGGIGDPVTLTHILEERDKFLLAKQYVLHAHAMKTVNDAGSNSEFKDYRLQVVEGLYRPAEGEDLDVSDGINFLMSKGRAVVYELIGLDGNIDLVKTFNLAVYWKDNLLYEKLILDYDNYNPDNTLNAQIILVMPEIVPPWSVTYKNEIETRYNNINQTTNELLEVLKTTELA
;
A
#
# COMPACT_ATOMS: atom_id res chain seq x y z
N MET A 1 -10.39 -13.00 13.14
CA MET A 1 -11.46 -12.49 12.25
C MET A 1 -11.88 -13.59 11.29
N GLU A 2 -13.09 -13.50 10.76
CA GLU A 2 -13.58 -14.42 9.73
C GLU A 2 -12.91 -14.13 8.39
N LEU A 3 -12.55 -15.17 7.64
CA LEU A 3 -11.99 -15.02 6.29
C LEU A 3 -13.09 -14.64 5.31
N ILE A 4 -12.84 -13.62 4.49
CA ILE A 4 -13.80 -13.17 3.48
C ILE A 4 -13.31 -13.64 2.12
N LYS A 5 -14.03 -14.57 1.49
CA LYS A 5 -13.74 -15.05 0.14
C LYS A 5 -14.71 -14.44 -0.86
N THR A 6 -14.20 -13.79 -1.89
CA THR A 6 -15.00 -13.19 -2.96
C THR A 6 -14.19 -13.06 -4.25
N ASP A 7 -14.86 -12.72 -5.34
CA ASP A 7 -14.20 -12.29 -6.58
C ASP A 7 -14.04 -10.77 -6.60
N PHE A 8 -12.86 -10.31 -6.99
CA PHE A 8 -12.61 -8.89 -7.20
C PHE A 8 -13.06 -8.47 -8.61
N PHE A 9 -13.94 -7.48 -8.68
CA PHE A 9 -14.46 -6.97 -9.94
C PHE A 9 -13.63 -5.79 -10.43
N VAL A 10 -12.70 -6.07 -11.34
CA VAL A 10 -11.93 -5.05 -12.03
C VAL A 10 -12.78 -4.37 -13.12
N ASP A 11 -12.67 -3.05 -13.23
CA ASP A 11 -13.23 -2.32 -14.37
C ASP A 11 -12.54 -2.82 -15.65
N ALA A 12 -13.33 -3.31 -16.62
CA ALA A 12 -12.84 -3.85 -17.87
C ALA A 12 -11.91 -2.89 -18.63
N LYS A 13 -12.09 -1.58 -18.47
CA LYS A 13 -11.24 -0.53 -19.05
C LYS A 13 -9.81 -0.54 -18.49
N TYR A 14 -9.65 -0.90 -17.23
CA TYR A 14 -8.37 -0.90 -16.52
C TYR A 14 -7.86 -2.31 -16.20
N ASN A 15 -8.51 -3.35 -16.73
CA ASN A 15 -8.07 -4.73 -16.55
C ASN A 15 -6.75 -4.94 -17.32
N PRO A 16 -5.62 -5.22 -16.62
CA PRO A 16 -4.34 -5.39 -17.28
C PRO A 16 -4.33 -6.62 -18.20
N LEU A 17 -5.16 -7.64 -17.95
CA LEU A 17 -5.23 -8.85 -18.78
C LEU A 17 -5.85 -8.61 -20.17
N HIS A 18 -6.42 -7.43 -20.41
CA HIS A 18 -6.92 -7.02 -21.73
C HIS A 18 -5.89 -6.21 -22.54
N GLN A 19 -4.67 -6.03 -22.02
CA GLN A 19 -3.60 -5.31 -22.69
C GLN A 19 -2.65 -6.28 -23.38
N ASP A 20 -2.03 -5.86 -24.49
CA ASP A 20 -1.01 -6.66 -25.18
C ASP A 20 0.30 -6.75 -24.38
N PHE A 21 0.63 -5.67 -23.65
CA PHE A 21 1.84 -5.56 -22.84
C PHE A 21 1.63 -4.59 -21.67
N VAL A 22 2.38 -4.80 -20.59
CA VAL A 22 2.39 -3.98 -19.38
C VAL A 22 3.62 -3.08 -19.37
N THR A 23 3.38 -1.78 -19.23
CA THR A 23 4.43 -0.77 -19.04
C THR A 23 4.12 0.09 -17.82
N SER A 24 5.05 0.97 -17.44
CA SER A 24 4.80 1.99 -16.42
C SER A 24 3.58 2.88 -16.72
N LYS A 25 3.19 3.00 -18.01
CA LYS A 25 2.02 3.81 -18.43
C LYS A 25 0.69 3.07 -18.34
N THR A 26 0.70 1.74 -18.20
CA THR A 26 -0.51 0.92 -18.12
C THR A 26 -1.39 1.40 -16.95
N LYS A 27 -2.64 1.75 -17.25
CA LYS A 27 -3.59 2.30 -16.27
C LYS A 27 -4.26 1.17 -15.51
N LEU A 28 -4.25 1.29 -14.18
CA LEU A 28 -4.85 0.32 -13.26
C LEU A 28 -6.16 0.86 -12.67
N ALA A 29 -6.34 2.18 -12.72
CA ALA A 29 -7.60 2.87 -12.47
C ALA A 29 -7.57 4.26 -13.15
N ALA A 30 -8.65 5.03 -13.00
CA ALA A 30 -8.64 6.44 -13.35
C ALA A 30 -7.54 7.18 -12.56
N GLY A 31 -6.65 7.89 -13.25
CA GLY A 31 -5.54 8.62 -12.61
C GLY A 31 -4.35 7.76 -12.16
N ILE A 32 -4.52 6.45 -11.97
CA ILE A 32 -3.51 5.55 -11.39
C ILE A 32 -2.93 4.62 -12.46
N SER A 33 -1.61 4.56 -12.56
CA SER A 33 -0.88 3.67 -13.48
C SER A 33 0.14 2.82 -12.75
N MET A 34 0.69 1.81 -13.43
CA MET A 34 1.82 1.03 -12.92
C MET A 34 2.93 1.91 -12.32
N ALA A 35 3.29 3.01 -12.99
CA ALA A 35 4.30 3.96 -12.51
C ALA A 35 4.10 4.45 -11.07
N THR A 36 2.85 4.51 -10.58
CA THR A 36 2.54 4.90 -9.20
C THR A 36 3.17 3.97 -8.17
N PHE A 37 3.42 2.71 -8.53
CA PHE A 37 3.93 1.68 -7.64
C PHE A 37 5.37 1.26 -7.93
N LEU A 38 6.03 1.83 -8.94
CA LEU A 38 7.39 1.43 -9.34
C LEU A 38 8.48 2.15 -8.53
N GLY A 39 8.34 2.14 -7.21
CA GLY A 39 9.32 2.72 -6.28
C GLY A 39 8.86 4.00 -5.59
N GLY A 40 9.59 4.32 -4.52
CA GLY A 40 9.35 5.45 -3.64
C GLY A 40 9.98 6.76 -4.10
N ILE A 41 9.72 7.84 -3.36
CA ILE A 41 10.58 9.03 -3.46
C ILE A 41 11.99 8.61 -3.03
N GLY A 42 12.96 8.72 -3.93
CA GLY A 42 14.38 8.48 -3.63
C GLY A 42 14.93 7.12 -4.07
N ASP A 43 14.06 6.13 -4.34
CA ASP A 43 14.46 4.82 -4.87
C ASP A 43 13.50 4.30 -5.95
N PRO A 44 13.55 4.88 -7.18
CA PRO A 44 12.69 4.46 -8.26
C PRO A 44 13.14 3.11 -8.83
N VAL A 45 12.21 2.17 -8.90
CA VAL A 45 12.39 0.88 -9.56
C VAL A 45 11.84 0.95 -10.98
N THR A 46 12.42 0.20 -11.91
CA THR A 46 11.88 0.11 -13.28
C THR A 46 11.46 -1.31 -13.59
N LEU A 47 10.50 -1.49 -14.50
CA LEU A 47 10.08 -2.83 -14.95
C LEU A 47 11.17 -3.56 -15.77
N THR A 48 12.31 -2.93 -16.06
CA THR A 48 13.34 -3.47 -16.96
C THR A 48 14.02 -4.73 -16.43
N HIS A 49 14.03 -4.92 -15.11
CA HIS A 49 14.57 -6.13 -14.49
C HIS A 49 13.61 -7.33 -14.56
N ILE A 50 12.33 -7.11 -14.87
CA ILE A 50 11.32 -8.16 -15.05
C ILE A 50 11.33 -8.56 -16.53
N LEU A 51 11.98 -9.69 -16.82
CA LEU A 51 12.21 -10.14 -18.20
C LEU A 51 10.95 -10.75 -18.82
N GLU A 52 10.18 -11.50 -18.03
CA GLU A 52 8.99 -12.19 -18.49
C GLU A 52 7.77 -11.28 -18.46
N GLU A 53 7.08 -11.16 -19.60
CA GLU A 53 5.88 -10.32 -19.70
C GLU A 53 4.75 -10.84 -18.79
N ARG A 54 4.69 -12.16 -18.63
CA ARG A 54 3.77 -12.82 -17.68
C ARG A 54 3.91 -12.26 -16.26
N ASP A 55 5.15 -12.05 -15.80
CA ASP A 55 5.39 -11.56 -14.43
C ASP A 55 4.96 -10.10 -14.28
N LYS A 56 5.09 -9.30 -15.35
CA LYS A 56 4.54 -7.93 -15.37
C LYS A 56 3.02 -7.94 -15.33
N PHE A 57 2.35 -8.86 -16.03
CA PHE A 57 0.89 -9.03 -15.92
C PHE A 57 0.47 -9.44 -14.51
N LEU A 58 1.18 -10.39 -13.87
CA LEU A 58 0.89 -10.78 -12.50
C LEU A 58 1.05 -9.59 -11.55
N LEU A 59 2.13 -8.82 -11.70
CA LEU A 59 2.37 -7.63 -10.88
C LEU A 59 1.27 -6.57 -11.09
N ALA A 60 0.93 -6.27 -12.34
CA ALA A 60 -0.13 -5.33 -12.67
C ALA A 60 -1.48 -5.76 -12.10
N LYS A 61 -1.78 -7.06 -12.17
CA LYS A 61 -2.99 -7.65 -11.60
C LYS A 61 -3.08 -7.40 -10.11
N GLN A 62 -1.99 -7.63 -9.37
CA GLN A 62 -1.96 -7.37 -7.92
C GLN A 62 -2.14 -5.89 -7.60
N TYR A 63 -1.47 -4.99 -8.34
CA TYR A 63 -1.60 -3.55 -8.11
C TYR A 63 -2.98 -2.97 -8.43
N VAL A 64 -3.88 -3.71 -9.09
CA VAL A 64 -5.29 -3.28 -9.20
C VAL A 64 -5.95 -3.16 -7.83
N LEU A 65 -5.63 -4.05 -6.87
CA LEU A 65 -6.17 -3.97 -5.50
C LEU A 65 -5.67 -2.69 -4.80
N HIS A 66 -4.40 -2.34 -4.98
CA HIS A 66 -3.83 -1.10 -4.47
C HIS A 66 -4.41 0.14 -5.14
N ALA A 67 -4.62 0.10 -6.46
CA ALA A 67 -5.31 1.18 -7.17
C ALA A 67 -6.75 1.37 -6.67
N HIS A 68 -7.44 0.29 -6.29
CA HIS A 68 -8.74 0.35 -5.64
C HIS A 68 -8.67 1.00 -4.25
N ALA A 69 -7.69 0.62 -3.42
CA ALA A 69 -7.46 1.26 -2.12
C ALA A 69 -7.22 2.77 -2.26
N MET A 70 -6.35 3.20 -3.18
CA MET A 70 -6.08 4.61 -3.42
C MET A 70 -7.32 5.40 -3.89
N LYS A 71 -8.22 4.78 -4.67
CA LYS A 71 -9.48 5.41 -5.09
C LYS A 71 -10.43 5.71 -3.93
N THR A 72 -10.37 4.94 -2.84
CA THR A 72 -11.19 5.21 -1.64
C THR A 72 -10.84 6.56 -0.98
N VAL A 73 -9.67 7.12 -1.32
CA VAL A 73 -9.21 8.44 -0.85
C VAL A 73 -9.30 9.48 -1.97
N ASN A 74 -8.77 9.18 -3.15
CA ASN A 74 -8.48 10.18 -4.19
C ASN A 74 -9.65 10.50 -5.15
N ASP A 75 -10.74 9.74 -5.14
CA ASP A 75 -11.87 10.01 -6.06
C ASP A 75 -12.73 11.19 -5.61
N ALA A 76 -13.22 12.00 -6.55
CA ALA A 76 -14.06 13.18 -6.23
C ALA A 76 -15.38 12.86 -5.50
N GLY A 77 -15.83 11.60 -5.51
CA GLY A 77 -16.99 11.10 -4.76
C GLY A 77 -16.64 10.28 -3.51
N SER A 78 -15.37 10.26 -3.11
CA SER A 78 -14.87 9.53 -1.94
C SER A 78 -15.19 10.26 -0.62
N ASN A 79 -14.65 9.74 0.50
CA ASN A 79 -14.79 10.37 1.80
C ASN A 79 -14.18 11.79 1.78
N SER A 80 -15.05 12.80 1.95
CA SER A 80 -14.65 14.22 2.00
C SER A 80 -13.66 14.56 3.11
N GLU A 81 -13.47 13.68 4.09
CA GLU A 81 -12.48 13.85 5.15
C GLU A 81 -11.05 13.99 4.63
N PHE A 82 -10.73 13.35 3.50
CA PHE A 82 -9.38 13.32 2.92
C PHE A 82 -9.23 14.21 1.68
N LYS A 83 -10.20 15.07 1.37
CA LYS A 83 -10.22 15.89 0.14
C LYS A 83 -9.02 16.83 -0.03
N ASP A 84 -8.43 17.25 1.10
CA ASP A 84 -7.28 18.17 1.16
C ASP A 84 -5.96 17.40 1.36
N TYR A 85 -5.99 16.08 1.18
CA TYR A 85 -4.85 15.20 1.35
C TYR A 85 -4.59 14.40 0.08
N ARG A 86 -3.32 14.03 -0.12
CA ARG A 86 -2.89 13.13 -1.18
C ARG A 86 -2.32 11.87 -0.56
N LEU A 87 -2.90 10.73 -0.89
CA LEU A 87 -2.28 9.45 -0.58
C LEU A 87 -1.10 9.20 -1.52
N GLN A 88 0.09 9.10 -0.95
CA GLN A 88 1.35 8.95 -1.68
C GLN A 88 1.96 7.58 -1.42
N VAL A 89 2.38 6.90 -2.49
CA VAL A 89 3.21 5.70 -2.38
C VAL A 89 4.63 6.14 -2.05
N VAL A 90 5.15 5.67 -0.91
CA VAL A 90 6.54 5.92 -0.50
C VAL A 90 7.43 4.68 -0.63
N GLU A 91 6.85 3.48 -0.60
CA GLU A 91 7.53 2.25 -0.98
C GLU A 91 6.58 1.34 -1.76
N GLY A 92 7.03 0.88 -2.92
CA GLY A 92 6.22 0.11 -3.86
C GLY A 92 6.89 -1.21 -4.25
N LEU A 93 7.14 -1.40 -5.54
CA LEU A 93 7.84 -2.57 -6.07
C LEU A 93 9.24 -2.66 -5.48
N TYR A 94 9.50 -3.75 -4.76
CA TYR A 94 10.83 -4.05 -4.25
C TYR A 94 11.61 -4.90 -5.25
N ARG A 95 12.88 -4.52 -5.49
CA ARG A 95 13.82 -5.31 -6.27
C ARG A 95 14.96 -5.78 -5.35
N PRO A 96 15.09 -7.10 -5.11
CA PRO A 96 16.20 -7.62 -4.32
C PRO A 96 17.55 -7.23 -4.89
N ALA A 97 18.50 -6.95 -4.01
CA ALA A 97 19.90 -6.82 -4.38
C ALA A 97 20.47 -8.17 -4.85
N GLU A 98 21.57 -8.13 -5.59
CA GLU A 98 22.25 -9.36 -6.00
C GLU A 98 22.71 -10.17 -4.77
N GLY A 99 22.25 -11.42 -4.68
CA GLY A 99 22.56 -12.30 -3.54
C GLY A 99 21.72 -12.06 -2.28
N GLU A 100 20.71 -11.19 -2.32
CA GLU A 100 19.78 -11.01 -1.21
C GLU A 100 18.73 -12.13 -1.19
N ASP A 101 18.64 -12.82 -0.05
CA ASP A 101 17.59 -13.80 0.24
C ASP A 101 16.45 -13.13 0.99
N LEU A 102 15.29 -13.01 0.34
CA LEU A 102 14.09 -12.48 0.99
C LEU A 102 13.40 -13.52 1.85
N ASP A 103 12.85 -13.09 2.99
CA ASP A 103 11.95 -13.92 3.79
C ASP A 103 10.64 -14.15 3.03
N VAL A 104 10.51 -15.35 2.46
CA VAL A 104 9.36 -15.76 1.65
C VAL A 104 8.12 -16.11 2.46
N SER A 105 8.21 -16.14 3.80
CA SER A 105 7.09 -16.53 4.66
C SER A 105 6.12 -15.37 4.87
N ASP A 106 6.60 -14.24 5.40
CA ASP A 106 5.81 -13.04 5.65
C ASP A 106 6.59 -11.73 5.49
N GLY A 107 7.82 -11.79 4.94
CA GLY A 107 8.68 -10.62 4.74
C GLY A 107 8.03 -9.56 3.86
N ILE A 108 7.98 -8.31 4.35
CA ILE A 108 7.36 -7.19 3.63
C ILE A 108 8.06 -6.96 2.27
N ASN A 109 9.38 -7.03 2.20
CA ASN A 109 10.14 -6.91 0.95
C ASN A 109 9.76 -8.00 -0.07
N PHE A 110 9.53 -9.23 0.40
CA PHE A 110 9.05 -10.32 -0.46
C PHE A 110 7.66 -10.00 -1.00
N LEU A 111 6.74 -9.57 -0.13
CA LEU A 111 5.38 -9.20 -0.53
C LEU A 111 5.38 -8.01 -1.50
N MET A 112 6.23 -7.00 -1.30
CA MET A 112 6.43 -5.87 -2.21
C MET A 112 6.95 -6.32 -3.57
N SER A 113 7.89 -7.27 -3.62
CA SER A 113 8.40 -7.84 -4.89
C SER A 113 7.31 -8.54 -5.71
N LYS A 114 6.21 -8.93 -5.05
CA LYS A 114 5.02 -9.53 -5.67
C LYS A 114 3.87 -8.54 -5.88
N GLY A 115 4.07 -7.26 -5.59
CA GLY A 115 3.04 -6.20 -5.66
C GLY A 115 1.92 -6.36 -4.63
N ARG A 116 2.15 -7.17 -3.58
CA ARG A 116 1.17 -7.43 -2.53
C ARG A 116 1.24 -6.39 -1.43
N ALA A 117 2.42 -5.90 -1.08
CA ALA A 117 2.58 -4.83 -0.09
C ALA A 117 2.95 -3.49 -0.75
N VAL A 118 2.41 -2.40 -0.21
CA VAL A 118 2.73 -1.01 -0.57
C VAL A 118 2.69 -0.16 0.71
N VAL A 119 3.62 0.78 0.85
CA VAL A 119 3.68 1.73 1.96
C VAL A 119 3.17 3.08 1.49
N TYR A 120 2.28 3.65 2.31
CA TYR A 120 1.63 4.91 2.02
C TYR A 120 1.88 5.96 3.10
N GLU A 121 2.06 7.20 2.65
CA GLU A 121 1.96 8.39 3.49
C GLU A 121 0.77 9.25 3.06
N LEU A 122 0.13 9.90 4.03
CA LEU A 122 -0.95 10.84 3.76
C LEU A 122 -0.42 12.27 3.88
N ILE A 123 -0.29 12.93 2.72
CA ILE A 123 0.35 14.24 2.62
C ILE A 123 -0.70 15.34 2.55
N GLY A 124 -0.60 16.33 3.44
CA GLY A 124 -1.45 17.51 3.45
C GLY A 124 -1.10 18.55 2.37
N LEU A 125 -1.88 19.62 2.29
CA LEU A 125 -1.65 20.72 1.34
C LEU A 125 -0.34 21.48 1.60
N ASP A 126 0.19 21.41 2.82
CA ASP A 126 1.48 21.99 3.20
C ASP A 126 2.67 21.12 2.75
N GLY A 127 2.40 19.94 2.18
CA GLY A 127 3.42 19.01 1.70
C GLY A 127 4.00 18.10 2.79
N ASN A 128 3.48 18.16 4.02
CA ASN A 128 3.94 17.34 5.13
C ASN A 128 2.96 16.21 5.45
N ILE A 129 3.46 15.21 6.17
CA ILE A 129 2.64 14.12 6.72
C ILE A 129 1.79 14.67 7.87
N ASP A 130 0.51 14.29 7.90
CA ASP A 130 -0.38 14.58 9.02
C ASP A 130 -0.62 13.28 9.83
N LEU A 131 -0.01 13.20 11.01
CA LEU A 131 -0.04 12.00 11.87
C LEU A 131 -1.47 11.61 12.27
N VAL A 132 -2.30 12.59 12.64
CA VAL A 132 -3.67 12.36 13.08
C VAL A 132 -4.51 11.88 11.90
N LYS A 133 -4.30 12.47 10.72
CA LYS A 133 -5.02 12.04 9.51
C LYS A 133 -4.55 10.71 8.97
N THR A 134 -3.28 10.35 9.14
CA THR A 134 -2.79 9.00 8.88
C THR A 134 -3.47 7.98 9.79
N PHE A 135 -3.62 8.26 11.09
CA PHE A 135 -4.40 7.41 12.00
C PHE A 135 -5.87 7.29 11.56
N ASN A 136 -6.52 8.42 11.24
CA ASN A 136 -7.91 8.40 10.75
C ASN A 136 -8.07 7.59 9.46
N LEU A 137 -7.09 7.64 8.55
CA LEU A 137 -7.08 6.83 7.34
C LEU A 137 -6.99 5.34 7.66
N ALA A 138 -6.13 4.94 8.61
CA ALA A 138 -6.04 3.56 9.05
C ALA A 138 -7.37 3.06 9.64
N VAL A 139 -8.04 3.88 10.46
CA VAL A 139 -9.39 3.60 10.99
C VAL A 139 -10.43 3.51 9.86
N TYR A 140 -10.40 4.44 8.90
CA TYR A 140 -11.31 4.42 7.77
C TYR A 140 -11.14 3.15 6.92
N TRP A 141 -9.91 2.81 6.53
CA TRP A 141 -9.62 1.59 5.78
C TRP A 141 -9.97 0.33 6.54
N LYS A 142 -9.76 0.30 7.86
CA LYS A 142 -10.16 -0.83 8.68
C LYS A 142 -11.63 -1.22 8.47
N ASP A 143 -12.51 -0.22 8.34
CA ASP A 143 -13.95 -0.43 8.23
C ASP A 143 -14.49 -0.42 6.79
N ASN A 144 -13.73 0.13 5.83
CA ASN A 144 -14.23 0.40 4.46
C ASN A 144 -13.42 -0.28 3.34
N LEU A 145 -12.32 -0.96 3.67
CA LEU A 145 -11.48 -1.65 2.71
C LEU A 145 -11.30 -3.12 3.11
N LEU A 146 -11.25 -4.01 2.13
CA LEU A 146 -10.84 -5.40 2.32
C LEU A 146 -9.35 -5.54 2.00
N TYR A 147 -8.60 -6.20 2.89
CA TYR A 147 -7.16 -6.38 2.77
C TYR A 147 -6.71 -7.69 3.44
N GLU A 148 -5.45 -8.07 3.25
CA GLU A 148 -4.87 -9.16 4.02
C GLU A 148 -4.41 -8.65 5.38
N LYS A 149 -3.59 -7.59 5.38
CA LYS A 149 -3.09 -6.96 6.59
C LYS A 149 -2.92 -5.45 6.40
N LEU A 150 -3.28 -4.66 7.41
CA LEU A 150 -3.02 -3.23 7.50
C LEU A 150 -2.13 -2.99 8.72
N ILE A 151 -0.99 -2.36 8.50
CA ILE A 151 -0.02 -2.03 9.54
C ILE A 151 0.05 -0.52 9.63
N LEU A 152 -0.34 0.03 10.77
CA LEU A 152 -0.08 1.42 11.09
C LEU A 152 1.32 1.49 11.72
N ASP A 153 2.28 2.02 10.98
CA ASP A 153 3.68 2.02 11.36
C ASP A 153 4.13 3.44 11.71
N TYR A 154 4.67 3.56 12.92
CA TYR A 154 5.26 4.80 13.43
C TYR A 154 6.76 4.59 13.63
N ASP A 155 7.52 5.65 13.43
CA ASP A 155 8.95 5.63 13.72
C ASP A 155 9.45 7.02 14.11
N ASN A 156 10.68 7.07 14.63
CA ASN A 156 11.41 8.31 14.84
C ASN A 156 12.81 8.25 14.21
N TYR A 157 12.94 7.56 13.07
CA TYR A 157 14.21 7.41 12.38
C TYR A 157 14.63 8.66 11.61
N ASN A 158 13.74 9.65 11.49
CA ASN A 158 14.09 10.96 10.97
C ASN A 158 15.30 11.53 11.74
N PRO A 159 16.26 12.20 11.07
CA PRO A 159 17.47 12.72 11.71
C PRO A 159 17.20 13.71 12.87
N ASP A 160 16.04 14.35 12.88
CA ASP A 160 15.57 15.27 13.93
C ASP A 160 14.72 14.58 15.00
N ASN A 161 14.62 13.25 14.96
CA ASN A 161 13.78 12.38 15.80
C ASN A 161 12.29 12.72 15.74
N THR A 162 11.82 13.43 14.70
CA THR A 162 10.40 13.70 14.54
C THR A 162 9.64 12.40 14.31
N LEU A 163 8.51 12.27 15.02
CA LEU A 163 7.59 11.16 14.82
C LEU A 163 7.06 11.18 13.38
N ASN A 164 7.22 10.05 12.70
CA ASN A 164 6.67 9.72 11.41
C ASN A 164 5.49 8.74 11.54
N ALA A 165 4.59 8.74 10.56
CA ALA A 165 3.50 7.76 10.48
C ALA A 165 3.21 7.39 9.03
N GLN A 166 3.12 6.10 8.78
CA GLN A 166 2.87 5.50 7.47
C GLN A 166 1.95 4.28 7.60
N ILE A 167 1.32 3.88 6.49
CA ILE A 167 0.47 2.70 6.44
C ILE A 167 1.09 1.69 5.47
N ILE A 168 1.48 0.53 5.99
CA ILE A 168 1.85 -0.62 5.16
C ILE A 168 0.58 -1.42 4.91
N LEU A 169 0.12 -1.42 3.66
CA LEU A 169 -1.06 -2.16 3.26
C LEU A 169 -0.63 -3.43 2.51
N VAL A 170 -1.04 -4.58 3.01
CA VAL A 170 -0.83 -5.88 2.38
C VAL A 170 -2.13 -6.35 1.78
N MET A 171 -2.14 -6.52 0.47
CA MET A 171 -3.21 -7.13 -0.28
C MET A 171 -3.00 -8.65 -0.40
N PRO A 172 -4.10 -9.43 -0.34
CA PRO A 172 -4.04 -10.86 -0.57
C PRO A 172 -3.60 -11.18 -2.00
N GLU A 173 -3.11 -12.40 -2.20
CA GLU A 173 -2.82 -12.88 -3.55
C GLU A 173 -4.13 -13.10 -4.34
N ILE A 174 -4.19 -12.59 -5.59
CA ILE A 174 -5.31 -12.87 -6.48
C ILE A 174 -5.13 -14.21 -7.20
N VAL A 175 -5.95 -15.19 -6.80
CA VAL A 175 -6.05 -16.49 -7.47
C VAL A 175 -6.81 -16.32 -8.80
N PRO A 176 -6.36 -16.96 -9.91
CA PRO A 176 -7.05 -16.85 -11.19
C PRO A 176 -8.54 -17.28 -11.13
N PRO A 177 -9.46 -16.58 -11.83
CA PRO A 177 -9.21 -15.37 -12.62
C PRO A 177 -9.11 -14.10 -11.77
N TRP A 178 -9.93 -13.93 -10.72
CA TRP A 178 -9.91 -12.76 -9.81
C TRP A 178 -10.37 -13.11 -8.39
N SER A 179 -10.23 -14.37 -7.96
CA SER A 179 -10.66 -14.80 -6.64
C SER A 179 -9.68 -14.38 -5.56
N VAL A 180 -10.21 -13.87 -4.45
CA VAL A 180 -9.44 -13.28 -3.37
C VAL A 180 -9.95 -13.76 -2.02
N THR A 181 -9.05 -13.99 -1.07
CA THR A 181 -9.39 -14.29 0.33
C THR A 181 -8.76 -13.26 1.24
N TYR A 182 -9.58 -12.44 1.90
CA TYR A 182 -9.17 -11.36 2.79
C TYR A 182 -9.17 -11.84 4.25
N LYS A 183 -8.20 -11.37 5.03
CA LYS A 183 -8.10 -11.65 6.48
C LYS A 183 -8.45 -10.44 7.35
N ASN A 184 -8.28 -9.23 6.79
CA ASN A 184 -8.47 -7.94 7.46
C ASN A 184 -7.68 -7.81 8.78
N GLU A 185 -6.47 -8.38 8.83
CA GLU A 185 -5.61 -8.27 10.02
C GLU A 185 -5.10 -6.85 10.22
N ILE A 186 -5.09 -6.36 11.46
CA ILE A 186 -4.54 -5.04 11.77
C ILE A 186 -3.47 -5.14 12.85
N GLU A 187 -2.45 -4.30 12.75
CA GLU A 187 -1.47 -4.12 13.81
C GLU A 187 -0.92 -2.68 13.83
N THR A 188 -0.40 -2.27 14.98
CA THR A 188 0.35 -1.02 15.12
C THR A 188 1.80 -1.36 15.44
N ARG A 189 2.75 -0.70 14.77
CA ARG A 189 4.19 -0.82 15.03
C ARG A 189 4.76 0.54 15.43
N TYR A 190 5.78 0.49 16.28
CA TYR A 190 6.64 1.61 16.59
C TYR A 190 8.10 1.17 16.47
N ASN A 191 8.89 1.82 15.61
CA ASN A 191 10.29 1.46 15.35
C ASN A 191 10.45 -0.04 15.03
N ASN A 192 9.63 -0.55 14.11
CA ASN A 192 9.54 -1.96 13.72
C ASN A 192 9.11 -2.95 14.83
N ILE A 193 8.75 -2.47 16.02
CA ILE A 193 8.29 -3.31 17.13
C ILE A 193 6.76 -3.24 17.20
N ASN A 194 6.11 -4.42 17.17
CA ASN A 194 4.67 -4.53 17.34
C ASN A 194 4.25 -3.98 18.72
N GLN A 195 3.32 -3.04 18.71
CA GLN A 195 2.69 -2.46 19.90
C GLN A 195 1.34 -3.14 20.20
N THR A 196 0.52 -3.32 19.16
CA THR A 196 -0.81 -3.95 19.26
C THR A 196 -1.13 -4.79 18.03
N THR A 197 -1.91 -5.86 18.22
CA THR A 197 -2.49 -6.69 17.14
C THR A 197 -4.00 -6.76 17.32
N ASN A 198 -4.76 -6.74 16.22
CA ASN A 198 -6.22 -6.70 16.17
C ASN A 198 -6.86 -5.40 16.69
N GLU A 199 -6.06 -4.37 16.98
CA GLU A 199 -6.51 -3.01 17.26
C GLU A 199 -5.48 -1.98 16.76
N LEU A 200 -5.96 -0.77 16.49
CA LEU A 200 -5.12 0.36 16.11
C LEU A 200 -4.85 1.21 17.35
N LEU A 201 -3.59 1.55 17.57
CA LEU A 201 -3.14 2.44 18.62
C LEU A 201 -2.55 3.70 17.98
N GLU A 202 -2.99 4.86 18.44
CA GLU A 202 -2.40 6.14 18.01
C GLU A 202 -1.17 6.43 18.87
N VAL A 203 -0.02 6.68 18.21
CA VAL A 203 1.21 7.11 18.90
C VAL A 203 1.28 8.63 18.81
N LEU A 204 1.38 9.28 19.97
CA LEU A 204 1.47 10.74 20.07
C LEU A 204 2.92 11.17 20.29
N LYS A 205 3.28 12.35 19.77
CA LYS A 205 4.55 12.99 20.15
C LYS A 205 4.56 13.20 21.67
N THR A 206 5.67 12.87 22.31
CA THR A 206 5.91 13.29 23.69
C THR A 206 5.94 14.82 23.70
N THR A 207 4.93 15.46 24.25
CA THR A 207 5.03 16.87 24.60
C THR A 207 5.98 16.97 25.78
N GLU A 208 7.10 17.67 25.60
CA GLU A 208 7.85 18.14 26.78
C GLU A 208 6.86 18.94 27.63
N LEU A 209 6.69 18.52 28.88
CA LEU A 209 5.99 19.32 29.88
C LEU A 209 6.77 20.63 30.02
N ALA A 210 6.24 21.71 29.44
CA ALA A 210 6.67 23.08 29.72
C ALA A 210 6.23 23.50 31.13
#